data_AF-A0A9X3CM39-F1
#
_entry.id   AF-A0A9X3CM39-F1
#
_cell.length_a   1.000
_cell.length_b   1.000
_cell.length_c   1.000
_cell.angle_alpha   90.00
_cell.angle_beta   90.00
_cell.angle_gamma   90.00
#
_symmetry.space_group_name_H-M   'P 1'
#
loop_
_entity.id
_entity.type
_entity.pdbx_description
1 polymer ?
#
loop_
_entity_poly.entity_id
_entity_poly.type
_entity_poly.pdbx_seq_one_letter_code
_entity_poly.pdbx_strand_id
1 'polypeptide(L)'
;FSKQPEGWDALYREYARNIIEISRECGVQPFQCDLGGGWPREREPECRSKEHMMNSNTIEDYAKIVCAGMLEEFNKEGFEVPQLWLEPGRYIAGNIGTLLTSVYVVKDDQEMDYTYTMVDASTYLATLVESQESKNPVLPANKMTQPLVDRTTEIAGPICIPSIWESGARMPKLVPNDVLAIMDVGHYAESQASQFNSLPRPATVLVKDGEAELIKRAETVEDVFATQILPERFVKAKAEIEKKMAPVKKPVRKVTAKKTATKSATKTATKKPAAKKAAAKKPVARRVSPRSSDKI
;
A
#
# COMPACT_ATOMS: atom_id res chain seq x y z
N PHE A 1 2.71 -20.68 17.99
CA PHE A 1 3.35 -20.27 19.26
C PHE A 1 2.86 -18.91 19.73
N SER A 2 3.01 -17.81 18.96
CA SER A 2 2.62 -16.45 19.39
C SER A 2 1.17 -16.31 19.88
N LYS A 3 0.24 -17.11 19.36
CA LYS A 3 -1.18 -17.05 19.73
C LYS A 3 -1.65 -18.04 20.79
N GLN A 4 -0.74 -18.78 21.43
CA GLN A 4 -1.08 -19.78 22.46
C GLN A 4 -0.75 -19.21 23.85
N PRO A 5 -1.75 -18.86 24.68
CA PRO A 5 -1.51 -18.30 26.01
C PRO A 5 -0.60 -19.16 26.89
N GLU A 6 -0.66 -20.49 26.76
CA GLU A 6 0.17 -21.43 27.52
C GLU A 6 1.67 -21.26 27.21
N GLY A 7 2.00 -20.90 25.96
CA GLY A 7 3.38 -20.62 25.56
C GLY A 7 3.90 -19.32 26.21
N TRP A 8 3.03 -18.33 26.39
CA TRP A 8 3.36 -17.09 27.11
C TRP A 8 3.55 -17.37 28.60
N ASP A 9 2.65 -18.11 29.23
CA ASP A 9 2.78 -18.50 30.64
C ASP A 9 4.11 -19.21 30.92
N ALA A 10 4.43 -20.23 30.14
CA ALA A 10 5.68 -20.97 30.28
C ALA A 10 6.91 -20.06 30.14
N LEU A 11 6.92 -19.18 29.13
CA LEU A 11 8.01 -18.24 28.88
C LEU A 11 8.22 -17.28 30.05
N TYR A 12 7.16 -16.65 30.54
CA TYR A 12 7.28 -15.61 31.55
C TYR A 12 7.46 -16.14 32.97
N ARG A 13 7.03 -17.38 33.26
CA ARG A 13 7.44 -18.09 34.48
C ARG A 13 8.94 -18.35 34.49
N GLU A 14 9.49 -18.79 33.37
CA GLU A 14 10.93 -19.00 33.26
C GLU A 14 11.71 -17.68 33.35
N TYR A 15 11.20 -16.63 32.71
CA TYR A 15 11.74 -15.28 32.86
C TYR A 15 11.74 -14.84 34.33
N ALA A 16 10.64 -15.01 35.06
CA ALA A 16 10.56 -14.69 36.49
C ALA A 16 11.59 -15.47 37.32
N ARG A 17 11.71 -16.79 37.11
CA ARG A 17 12.71 -17.62 37.80
C ARG A 17 14.13 -17.13 37.57
N ASN A 18 14.48 -16.80 36.33
CA ASN A 18 15.79 -16.26 35.99
C ASN A 18 16.07 -14.91 36.68
N ILE A 19 15.08 -14.01 36.73
CA ILE A 19 15.22 -12.74 37.44
C ILE A 19 15.44 -12.96 38.95
N ILE A 20 14.72 -13.90 39.56
CA ILE A 20 14.88 -14.23 40.98
C ILE A 20 16.28 -14.80 41.25
N GLU A 21 16.76 -15.72 40.41
CA GLU A 21 18.09 -16.32 40.52
C GLU A 21 19.19 -15.25 40.40
N ILE A 22 19.14 -14.41 39.36
CA ILE A 22 20.08 -13.29 39.18
C ILE A 22 20.04 -12.34 40.38
N SER A 23 18.84 -12.06 40.91
CA SER A 23 18.68 -11.15 42.05
C SER A 23 19.33 -11.70 43.32
N ARG A 24 19.28 -13.03 43.53
CA ARG A 24 19.96 -13.71 44.64
C ARG A 24 21.46 -13.65 44.52
N GLU A 25 21.99 -13.97 43.33
CA GLU A 25 23.43 -14.00 43.09
C GLU A 25 24.05 -12.61 43.17
N CYS A 26 23.36 -11.60 42.66
CA CYS A 26 23.86 -10.23 42.60
C CYS A 26 23.51 -9.39 43.83
N GLY A 27 22.55 -9.82 44.66
CA GLY A 27 22.03 -9.04 45.79
C GLY A 27 21.28 -7.78 45.36
N VAL A 28 20.79 -7.74 44.11
CA VAL A 28 20.07 -6.60 43.53
C VAL A 28 18.79 -7.09 42.90
N GLN A 29 17.66 -6.52 43.31
CA GLN A 29 16.37 -6.80 42.70
C GLN A 29 15.98 -5.67 41.74
N PRO A 30 15.59 -5.98 40.49
CA PRO A 30 15.12 -4.96 39.58
C PRO A 30 13.78 -4.38 40.07
N PHE A 31 13.63 -3.07 40.00
CA PHE A 31 12.33 -2.42 40.23
C PHE A 31 11.38 -2.55 39.03
N GLN A 32 11.91 -2.96 37.87
CA GLN A 32 11.21 -3.06 36.60
C GLN A 32 11.72 -4.25 35.77
N CYS A 33 10.78 -4.97 35.15
CA CYS A 33 11.04 -5.99 34.14
C CYS A 33 10.35 -5.63 32.83
N ASP A 34 11.13 -5.52 31.76
CA ASP A 34 10.60 -5.34 30.41
C ASP A 34 10.36 -6.71 29.76
N LEU A 35 9.10 -6.97 29.40
CA LEU A 35 8.66 -8.19 28.77
C LEU A 35 8.78 -8.12 27.23
N GLY A 36 9.09 -6.94 26.70
CA GLY A 36 9.25 -6.71 25.28
C GLY A 36 7.92 -6.74 24.51
N GLY A 37 8.06 -6.94 23.20
CA GLY A 37 6.97 -6.90 22.23
C GLY A 37 6.45 -8.30 21.83
N GLY A 38 6.09 -8.45 20.56
CA GLY A 38 5.60 -9.72 20.02
C GLY A 38 4.16 -10.08 20.40
N TRP A 39 3.46 -9.18 21.10
CA TRP A 39 2.08 -9.36 21.53
C TRP A 39 1.16 -9.67 20.33
N PRO A 40 0.37 -10.75 20.42
CA PRO A 40 -0.46 -11.20 19.32
C PRO A 40 -1.66 -10.27 19.15
N ARG A 41 -2.03 -10.01 17.91
CA ARG A 41 -3.14 -9.14 17.52
C ARG A 41 -4.30 -9.94 16.95
N GLU A 42 -5.45 -9.29 16.81
CA GLU A 42 -6.70 -9.95 16.38
C GLU A 42 -6.55 -10.64 15.02
N ARG A 43 -5.98 -9.95 14.02
CA ARG A 43 -5.67 -10.55 12.70
C ARG A 43 -4.18 -10.47 12.42
N GLU A 44 -3.56 -11.60 12.14
CA GLU A 44 -2.11 -11.73 11.94
C GLU A 44 -1.81 -12.39 10.57
N PRO A 45 -1.85 -11.64 9.46
CA PRO A 45 -1.49 -12.13 8.13
C PRO A 45 -0.07 -12.70 8.01
N GLU A 46 0.83 -12.39 8.94
CA GLU A 46 2.20 -12.93 8.99
C GLU A 46 2.25 -14.42 9.37
N CYS A 47 1.13 -15.02 9.81
CA CYS A 47 1.04 -16.45 10.09
C CYS A 47 1.17 -17.34 8.84
N ARG A 48 1.37 -16.74 7.65
CA ARG A 48 1.58 -17.41 6.34
C ARG A 48 0.41 -18.33 5.92
N SER A 49 -0.68 -18.33 6.68
CA SER A 49 -1.91 -19.09 6.47
C SER A 49 -3.12 -18.21 6.78
N LYS A 50 -4.11 -18.23 5.88
CA LYS A 50 -5.41 -17.56 6.09
C LYS A 50 -6.25 -18.24 7.17
N GLU A 51 -6.17 -19.57 7.25
CA GLU A 51 -6.92 -20.38 8.23
C GLU A 51 -6.50 -20.06 9.66
N HIS A 52 -5.22 -19.74 9.84
CA HIS A 52 -4.64 -19.36 11.12
C HIS A 52 -4.36 -17.86 11.20
N MET A 53 -5.10 -17.01 10.49
CA MET A 53 -4.88 -15.55 10.60
C MET A 53 -5.48 -14.98 11.88
N MET A 54 -6.64 -15.47 12.30
CA MET A 54 -7.36 -14.94 13.46
C MET A 54 -6.71 -15.38 14.77
N ASN A 55 -6.66 -14.48 15.74
CA ASN A 55 -6.42 -14.79 17.14
C ASN A 55 -7.75 -14.84 17.90
N SER A 56 -8.03 -15.97 18.54
CA SER A 56 -9.24 -16.15 19.34
C SER A 56 -9.12 -15.62 20.77
N ASN A 57 -7.91 -15.31 21.23
CA ASN A 57 -7.66 -14.81 22.58
C ASN A 57 -7.55 -13.28 22.56
N THR A 58 -8.04 -12.66 23.63
CA THR A 58 -7.94 -11.22 23.87
C THR A 58 -6.59 -10.87 24.47
N ILE A 59 -6.20 -9.58 24.46
CA ILE A 59 -4.95 -9.15 25.10
C ILE A 59 -5.02 -9.36 26.62
N GLU A 60 -6.23 -9.25 27.19
CA GLU A 60 -6.53 -9.50 28.59
C GLU A 60 -6.26 -10.95 28.98
N ASP A 61 -6.52 -11.91 28.08
CA ASP A 61 -6.22 -13.33 28.34
C ASP A 61 -4.71 -13.57 28.49
N TYR A 62 -3.90 -12.96 27.61
CA TYR A 62 -2.44 -13.04 27.71
C TYR A 62 -1.92 -12.29 28.94
N ALA A 63 -2.42 -11.08 29.19
CA ALA A 63 -2.02 -10.30 30.37
C ALA A 63 -2.34 -11.06 31.67
N LYS A 64 -3.52 -11.68 31.75
CA LYS A 64 -3.93 -12.46 32.92
C LYS A 64 -2.99 -13.65 33.16
N ILE A 65 -2.68 -14.43 32.12
CA ILE A 65 -1.85 -15.63 32.29
C ILE A 65 -0.40 -15.27 32.64
N VAL A 66 0.16 -14.26 31.97
CA VAL A 66 1.53 -13.77 32.23
C VAL A 66 1.66 -13.21 33.64
N CYS A 67 0.74 -12.31 34.03
CA CYS A 67 0.78 -11.70 35.36
C CYS A 67 0.56 -12.74 36.47
N ALA A 68 -0.35 -13.70 36.27
CA ALA A 68 -0.58 -14.77 37.25
C ALA A 68 0.66 -15.66 37.41
N GLY A 69 1.27 -16.08 36.31
CA GLY A 69 2.48 -16.90 36.33
C GLY A 69 3.65 -16.19 37.00
N MET A 70 3.93 -14.94 36.65
CA MET A 70 5.00 -14.17 37.28
C MET A 70 4.72 -13.95 38.78
N LEU A 71 3.51 -13.53 39.16
CA LEU A 71 3.14 -13.31 40.54
C LEU A 71 3.33 -14.57 41.40
N GLU A 72 2.99 -15.74 40.86
CA GLU A 72 3.19 -17.03 41.56
C GLU A 72 4.67 -17.33 41.82
N GLU A 73 5.54 -17.19 40.81
CA GLU A 73 6.98 -17.47 40.97
C GLU A 73 7.65 -16.50 41.95
N PHE A 74 7.35 -15.20 41.88
CA PHE A 74 7.90 -14.19 42.78
C PHE A 74 7.42 -14.40 44.24
N ASN A 75 6.11 -14.62 44.45
CA ASN A 75 5.54 -14.85 45.78
C ASN A 75 6.07 -16.12 46.43
N LYS A 76 6.24 -17.21 45.66
CA LYS A 76 6.78 -18.48 46.14
C LYS A 76 8.16 -18.32 46.77
N GLU A 77 8.97 -17.44 46.19
CA GLU A 77 10.36 -17.22 46.58
C GLU A 77 10.54 -16.03 47.54
N GLY A 78 9.46 -15.32 47.87
CA GLY A 78 9.46 -14.19 48.80
C GLY A 78 10.03 -12.88 48.21
N PHE A 79 10.04 -12.74 46.89
CA PHE A 79 10.50 -11.52 46.22
C PHE A 79 9.33 -10.59 45.89
N GLU A 80 9.55 -9.27 45.96
CA GLU A 80 8.56 -8.31 45.47
C GLU A 80 8.38 -8.44 43.95
N VAL A 81 7.16 -8.23 43.44
CA VAL A 81 6.93 -8.26 41.99
C VAL A 81 7.38 -6.92 41.38
N PRO A 82 8.29 -6.92 40.39
CA PRO A 82 8.73 -5.71 39.73
C PRO A 82 7.61 -5.09 38.88
N GLN A 83 7.75 -3.81 38.53
CA GLN A 83 6.87 -3.21 37.52
C GLN A 83 7.07 -3.91 36.16
N LEU A 84 5.97 -4.32 35.53
CA LEU A 84 6.02 -4.95 34.21
C LEU A 84 5.87 -3.91 33.11
N TRP A 85 6.82 -3.87 32.19
CA TRP A 85 6.80 -3.01 31.00
C TRP A 85 6.62 -3.85 29.75
N LEU A 86 5.96 -3.28 28.75
CA LEU A 86 5.59 -3.94 27.50
C LEU A 86 5.97 -3.04 26.31
N GLU A 87 6.36 -3.66 25.20
CA GLU A 87 6.71 -2.96 23.94
C GLU A 87 5.79 -3.34 22.76
N PRO A 88 4.45 -3.16 22.86
CA PRO A 88 3.51 -3.58 21.82
C PRO A 88 3.56 -2.67 20.58
N GLY A 89 4.36 -3.04 19.57
CA GLY A 89 4.33 -2.36 18.27
C GLY A 89 3.19 -2.87 17.37
N ARG A 90 3.34 -4.12 16.90
CA ARG A 90 2.40 -4.79 15.99
C ARG A 90 0.98 -4.87 16.55
N TYR A 91 0.83 -5.06 17.85
CA TYR A 91 -0.48 -5.12 18.50
C TYR A 91 -1.28 -3.82 18.33
N ILE A 92 -0.64 -2.66 18.55
CA ILE A 92 -1.28 -1.35 18.44
C ILE A 92 -1.53 -0.99 16.98
N ALA A 93 -0.50 -1.11 16.14
CA ALA A 93 -0.53 -0.54 14.80
C ALA A 93 -0.98 -1.53 13.71
N GLY A 94 -0.99 -2.85 13.97
CA GLY A 94 -1.11 -3.84 12.91
C GLY A 94 -2.44 -3.80 12.15
N ASN A 95 -3.55 -3.80 12.87
CA ASN A 95 -4.90 -3.91 12.29
C ASN A 95 -5.55 -2.56 11.94
N ILE A 96 -4.90 -1.42 12.24
CA ILE A 96 -5.46 -0.07 12.01
C ILE A 96 -5.19 0.47 10.59
N GLY A 97 -4.26 -0.13 9.86
CA GLY A 97 -3.84 0.35 8.53
C GLY A 97 -4.43 -0.47 7.39
N THR A 98 -4.90 0.24 6.36
CA THR A 98 -5.36 -0.32 5.09
C THR A 98 -4.68 0.43 3.95
N LEU A 99 -4.11 -0.29 2.99
CA LEU A 99 -3.57 0.30 1.76
C LEU A 99 -4.63 0.22 0.67
N LEU A 100 -5.04 1.38 0.17
CA LEU A 100 -5.92 1.48 -1.00
C LEU A 100 -5.07 1.53 -2.26
N THR A 101 -5.48 0.76 -3.27
CA THR A 101 -4.80 0.67 -4.57
C THR A 101 -5.82 0.61 -5.69
N SER A 102 -5.46 1.15 -6.86
CA SER A 102 -6.31 1.15 -8.04
C SER A 102 -5.89 0.04 -9.00
N VAL A 103 -6.85 -0.68 -9.56
CA VAL A 103 -6.63 -1.55 -10.71
C VAL A 103 -6.22 -0.71 -11.91
N TYR A 104 -5.15 -1.07 -12.62
CA TYR A 104 -4.75 -0.37 -13.84
C TYR A 104 -4.74 -1.26 -15.09
N VAL A 105 -4.51 -2.56 -14.94
CA VAL A 105 -4.56 -3.54 -16.04
C VAL A 105 -5.32 -4.77 -15.60
N VAL A 106 -6.20 -5.27 -16.47
CA VAL A 106 -6.87 -6.57 -16.33
C VAL A 106 -6.62 -7.35 -17.61
N LYS A 107 -6.07 -8.55 -17.49
CA LYS A 107 -5.83 -9.46 -18.61
C LYS A 107 -6.54 -10.77 -18.31
N ASP A 108 -7.51 -11.10 -19.14
CA ASP A 108 -8.18 -12.40 -19.06
C ASP A 108 -7.39 -13.40 -19.90
N ASP A 109 -6.83 -14.41 -19.24
CA ASP A 109 -6.26 -15.58 -19.90
C ASP A 109 -7.38 -16.62 -20.05
N GLN A 110 -7.82 -16.82 -21.28
CA GLN A 110 -8.90 -17.76 -21.61
C GLN A 110 -8.41 -19.21 -21.66
N GLU A 111 -7.10 -19.44 -21.83
CA GLU A 111 -6.53 -20.79 -21.92
C GLU A 111 -6.29 -21.39 -20.52
N MET A 112 -5.85 -20.56 -19.58
CA MET A 112 -5.56 -20.97 -18.19
C MET A 112 -6.74 -20.76 -17.23
N ASP A 113 -7.90 -20.31 -17.74
CA ASP A 113 -9.09 -19.90 -16.97
C ASP A 113 -8.78 -19.01 -15.77
N TYR A 114 -8.04 -17.94 -16.04
CA TYR A 114 -7.44 -17.10 -15.00
C TYR A 114 -7.43 -15.62 -15.41
N THR A 115 -7.66 -14.73 -14.45
CA THR A 115 -7.56 -13.28 -14.68
C THR A 115 -6.31 -12.73 -13.99
N TYR A 116 -5.43 -12.08 -14.74
CA TYR A 116 -4.28 -11.36 -14.18
C TYR A 116 -4.62 -9.88 -14.03
N THR A 117 -4.69 -9.41 -12.79
CA THR A 117 -5.01 -8.03 -12.44
C THR A 117 -3.78 -7.34 -11.86
N MET A 118 -3.36 -6.23 -12.46
CA MET A 118 -2.31 -5.39 -11.90
C MET A 118 -2.88 -4.15 -11.24
N VAL A 119 -2.33 -3.82 -10.07
CA VAL A 119 -2.71 -2.66 -9.25
C VAL A 119 -1.55 -1.69 -9.09
N ASP A 120 -1.85 -0.44 -8.76
CA ASP A 120 -0.85 0.65 -8.65
C ASP A 120 0.01 0.61 -7.37
N ALA A 121 -0.16 -0.41 -6.52
CA ALA A 121 0.65 -0.63 -5.33
C ALA A 121 1.47 -1.92 -5.40
N SER A 122 2.72 -1.86 -4.94
CA SER A 122 3.62 -3.00 -4.83
C SER A 122 3.71 -3.52 -3.39
N THR A 123 3.96 -4.81 -3.21
CA THR A 123 4.22 -5.42 -1.89
C THR A 123 5.37 -4.73 -1.17
N TYR A 124 6.35 -4.18 -1.90
CA TYR A 124 7.46 -3.41 -1.32
C TYR A 124 7.05 -2.07 -0.69
N LEU A 125 5.80 -1.63 -0.86
CA LEU A 125 5.25 -0.47 -0.16
C LEU A 125 4.64 -0.83 1.20
N ALA A 126 4.27 -2.10 1.44
CA ALA A 126 3.47 -2.45 2.62
C ALA A 126 3.62 -3.88 3.19
N THR A 127 4.48 -4.73 2.66
CA THR A 127 4.79 -6.05 3.24
C THR A 127 6.19 -6.05 3.81
N LEU A 128 6.43 -6.78 4.91
CA LEU A 128 7.78 -6.95 5.44
C LEU A 128 8.64 -7.71 4.42
N VAL A 129 9.92 -7.35 4.35
CA VAL A 129 10.90 -8.05 3.48
C VAL A 129 11.03 -9.53 3.84
N GLU A 130 10.89 -9.90 5.13
CA GLU A 130 10.87 -11.30 5.59
C GLU A 130 9.51 -12.00 5.41
N SER A 131 8.47 -11.28 4.98
CA SER A 131 7.09 -11.76 4.92
C SER A 131 6.48 -11.70 3.52
N GLN A 132 7.25 -12.01 2.46
CA GLN A 132 6.65 -12.22 1.13
C GLN A 132 5.58 -13.32 1.10
N GLU A 133 5.42 -14.06 2.20
CA GLU A 133 4.36 -15.03 2.44
C GLU A 133 3.17 -14.50 3.26
N SER A 134 3.17 -13.22 3.66
CA SER A 134 2.03 -12.62 4.37
C SER A 134 0.76 -12.72 3.54
N LYS A 135 -0.34 -13.08 4.20
CA LYS A 135 -1.66 -13.28 3.58
C LYS A 135 -2.61 -12.14 3.91
N ASN A 136 -2.18 -10.90 3.68
CA ASN A 136 -3.02 -9.71 3.86
C ASN A 136 -4.31 -9.84 3.04
N PRO A 137 -5.50 -9.73 3.66
CA PRO A 137 -6.75 -9.79 2.90
C PRO A 137 -6.81 -8.69 1.85
N VAL A 138 -7.15 -9.06 0.62
CA VAL A 138 -7.41 -8.10 -0.47
C VAL A 138 -8.91 -8.09 -0.77
N LEU A 139 -9.52 -6.90 -0.67
CA LEU A 139 -10.97 -6.72 -0.76
C LEU A 139 -11.32 -5.74 -1.90
N PRO A 140 -12.38 -5.99 -2.69
CA PRO A 140 -12.83 -5.08 -3.74
C PRO A 140 -13.62 -3.90 -3.13
N ALA A 141 -12.92 -2.91 -2.58
CA ALA A 141 -13.47 -1.84 -1.75
C ALA A 141 -14.71 -1.13 -2.36
N ASN A 142 -14.69 -0.84 -3.67
CA ASN A 142 -15.79 -0.18 -4.37
C ASN A 142 -16.84 -1.16 -4.94
N LYS A 143 -16.67 -2.47 -4.74
CA LYS A 143 -17.49 -3.56 -5.30
C LYS A 143 -17.77 -4.70 -4.30
N MET A 144 -17.73 -4.43 -3.01
CA MET A 144 -17.90 -5.45 -1.95
C MET A 144 -19.18 -6.27 -2.03
N THR A 145 -20.24 -5.71 -2.61
CA THR A 145 -21.56 -6.37 -2.75
C THR A 145 -21.82 -6.96 -4.13
N GLN A 146 -20.85 -6.86 -5.04
CA GLN A 146 -20.98 -7.41 -6.39
C GLN A 146 -20.76 -8.92 -6.37
N PRO A 147 -21.45 -9.68 -7.24
CA PRO A 147 -21.27 -11.12 -7.33
C PRO A 147 -19.83 -11.45 -7.76
N LEU A 148 -19.26 -12.47 -7.13
CA LEU A 148 -17.98 -13.03 -7.54
C LEU A 148 -18.13 -13.71 -8.91
N VAL A 149 -17.12 -13.59 -9.76
CA VAL A 149 -17.06 -14.38 -10.99
C VAL A 149 -16.54 -15.78 -10.66
N ASP A 150 -17.00 -16.78 -11.41
CA ASP A 150 -16.52 -18.16 -11.29
C ASP A 150 -15.20 -18.34 -12.06
N ARG A 151 -14.21 -17.53 -11.67
CA ARG A 151 -12.85 -17.51 -12.20
C ARG A 151 -11.93 -16.96 -11.13
N THR A 152 -10.71 -17.49 -11.05
CA THR A 152 -9.72 -17.01 -10.09
C THR A 152 -8.88 -15.87 -10.67
N THR A 153 -8.39 -14.99 -9.79
CA THR A 153 -7.67 -13.76 -10.15
C THR A 153 -6.34 -13.65 -9.39
N GLU A 154 -5.26 -13.30 -10.10
CA GLU A 154 -4.00 -12.85 -9.46
C GLU A 154 -4.07 -11.35 -9.33
N ILE A 155 -3.69 -10.85 -8.17
CA ILE A 155 -3.56 -9.43 -7.91
C ILE A 155 -2.09 -9.15 -7.67
N ALA A 156 -1.47 -8.40 -8.58
CA ALA A 156 -0.04 -8.13 -8.57
C ALA A 156 0.27 -6.62 -8.65
N GLY A 157 1.37 -6.20 -8.03
CA GLY A 157 1.87 -4.84 -8.08
C GLY A 157 2.74 -4.53 -9.31
N PRO A 158 3.09 -3.26 -9.56
CA PRO A 158 3.64 -2.79 -10.82
C PRO A 158 5.17 -2.80 -10.85
N ILE A 159 5.82 -3.88 -10.41
CA ILE A 159 7.29 -3.99 -10.38
C ILE A 159 7.83 -5.18 -11.16
N CYS A 160 9.10 -5.12 -11.55
CA CYS A 160 9.77 -6.12 -12.40
C CYS A 160 10.28 -7.35 -11.64
N ILE A 161 9.73 -7.61 -10.45
CA ILE A 161 9.98 -8.77 -9.59
C ILE A 161 8.64 -9.24 -9.01
N PRO A 162 8.52 -10.47 -8.49
CA PRO A 162 7.28 -10.92 -7.87
C PRO A 162 6.78 -9.93 -6.80
N SER A 163 5.56 -9.43 -7.00
CA SER A 163 4.85 -8.51 -6.10
C SER A 163 3.39 -8.92 -6.04
N ILE A 164 3.15 -10.16 -5.63
CA ILE A 164 1.82 -10.74 -5.57
C ILE A 164 1.17 -10.35 -4.25
N TRP A 165 0.05 -9.65 -4.33
CA TRP A 165 -0.80 -9.37 -3.18
C TRP A 165 -1.70 -10.55 -2.84
N GLU A 166 -2.24 -11.20 -3.86
CA GLU A 166 -3.16 -12.31 -3.71
C GLU A 166 -3.11 -13.19 -4.96
N SER A 167 -3.13 -14.50 -4.76
CA SER A 167 -3.12 -15.49 -5.83
C SER A 167 -4.36 -16.36 -5.72
N GLY A 168 -5.02 -16.60 -6.85
CA GLY A 168 -6.20 -17.46 -6.88
C GLY A 168 -7.46 -16.86 -6.25
N ALA A 169 -7.56 -15.53 -6.11
CA ALA A 169 -8.72 -14.92 -5.47
C ALA A 169 -9.98 -15.00 -6.32
N ARG A 170 -11.12 -15.26 -5.66
CA ARG A 170 -12.44 -15.03 -6.25
C ARG A 170 -12.83 -13.58 -6.02
N MET A 171 -13.01 -12.84 -7.10
CA MET A 171 -13.30 -11.41 -7.09
C MET A 171 -14.55 -11.13 -7.94
N PRO A 172 -15.25 -10.01 -7.74
CA PRO A 172 -16.19 -9.53 -8.75
C PRO A 172 -15.42 -9.16 -10.03
N LYS A 173 -16.13 -8.93 -11.13
CA LYS A 173 -15.49 -8.47 -12.38
C LYS A 173 -14.76 -7.14 -12.15
N LEU A 174 -13.43 -7.19 -12.11
CA LEU A 174 -12.55 -6.04 -11.97
C LEU A 174 -12.34 -5.34 -13.32
N VAL A 175 -12.22 -4.02 -13.28
CA VAL A 175 -11.90 -3.16 -14.43
C VAL A 175 -10.92 -2.06 -13.98
N PRO A 176 -10.19 -1.42 -14.90
CA PRO A 176 -9.34 -0.28 -14.56
C PRO A 176 -10.08 0.79 -13.76
N ASN A 177 -9.41 1.34 -12.75
CA ASN A 177 -9.87 2.28 -11.74
C ASN A 177 -10.79 1.71 -10.65
N ASP A 178 -11.04 0.40 -10.60
CA ASP A 178 -11.59 -0.21 -9.39
C ASP A 178 -10.60 -0.09 -8.23
N VAL A 179 -11.14 0.06 -7.02
CA VAL A 179 -10.34 0.24 -5.81
C VAL A 179 -10.31 -1.07 -5.05
N LEU A 180 -9.10 -1.56 -4.77
CA LEU A 180 -8.87 -2.67 -3.86
C LEU A 180 -8.32 -2.13 -2.53
N ALA A 181 -8.72 -2.78 -1.44
CA ALA A 181 -8.22 -2.54 -0.09
C ALA A 181 -7.37 -3.73 0.36
N ILE A 182 -6.09 -3.47 0.63
CA ILE A 182 -5.17 -4.42 1.23
C ILE A 182 -5.17 -4.17 2.73
N MET A 183 -5.68 -5.13 3.49
CA MET A 183 -5.94 -4.98 4.92
C MET A 183 -4.70 -5.27 5.77
N ASP A 184 -4.72 -4.81 7.02
CA ASP A 184 -3.78 -5.22 8.07
C ASP A 184 -2.31 -4.81 7.80
N VAL A 185 -2.13 -3.64 7.21
CA VAL A 185 -0.84 -3.04 6.81
C VAL A 185 -0.45 -1.83 7.66
N GLY A 186 -0.92 -1.72 8.91
CA GLY A 186 -0.62 -0.55 9.74
C GLY A 186 0.71 -0.61 10.50
N HIS A 187 1.32 -1.79 10.59
CA HIS A 187 2.62 -2.00 11.23
C HIS A 187 3.66 -2.43 10.20
N TYR A 188 4.90 -1.96 10.37
CA TYR A 188 6.08 -2.22 9.52
C TYR A 188 5.99 -1.78 8.05
N ALA A 189 4.81 -1.82 7.44
CA ALA A 189 4.52 -1.47 6.05
C ALA A 189 5.19 -0.15 5.63
N GLU A 190 4.71 0.97 6.17
CA GLU A 190 5.23 2.28 5.81
C GLU A 190 6.69 2.48 6.23
N SER A 191 7.08 1.97 7.40
CA SER A 191 8.46 2.08 7.90
C SER A 191 9.49 1.29 7.08
N GLN A 192 9.06 0.21 6.42
CA GLN A 192 9.91 -0.62 5.56
C GLN A 192 9.67 -0.37 4.07
N ALA A 193 8.79 0.57 3.73
CA ALA A 193 8.44 0.87 2.34
C ALA A 193 9.69 1.30 1.55
N SER A 194 9.91 0.63 0.42
CA SER A 194 11.02 0.88 -0.50
C SER A 194 10.53 1.58 -1.76
N GLN A 195 11.31 2.54 -2.24
CA GLN A 195 11.11 3.19 -3.55
C GLN A 195 11.66 2.34 -4.70
N PHE A 196 11.55 1.00 -4.60
CA PHE A 196 12.00 0.09 -5.65
C PHE A 196 11.34 0.46 -6.99
N ASN A 197 12.09 0.40 -8.09
CA ASN A 197 11.67 0.94 -9.39
C ASN A 197 11.33 2.44 -9.40
N SER A 198 11.88 3.20 -8.45
CA SER A 198 11.58 4.63 -8.28
C SER A 198 10.09 4.92 -8.04
N LEU A 199 9.36 3.95 -7.48
CA LEU A 199 7.96 4.13 -7.09
C LEU A 199 7.89 5.06 -5.86
N PRO A 200 7.23 6.22 -5.95
CA PRO A 200 7.04 7.08 -4.79
C PRO A 200 6.15 6.40 -3.75
N ARG A 201 6.44 6.59 -2.46
CA ARG A 201 5.59 6.11 -1.37
C ARG A 201 4.23 6.82 -1.39
N PRO A 202 3.13 6.11 -1.04
CA PRO A 202 1.79 6.68 -1.05
C PRO A 202 1.60 7.72 0.06
N ALA A 203 0.50 8.47 -0.04
CA ALA A 203 0.02 9.32 1.05
C ALA A 203 -0.53 8.48 2.20
N THR A 204 -0.46 9.02 3.42
CA THR A 204 -1.10 8.45 4.61
C THR A 204 -2.21 9.40 5.07
N VAL A 205 -3.41 8.84 5.25
CA VAL A 205 -4.61 9.57 5.66
C VAL A 205 -5.12 8.96 6.96
N LEU A 206 -5.35 9.81 7.96
CA LEU A 206 -6.03 9.43 9.19
C LEU A 206 -7.53 9.57 8.98
N VAL A 207 -8.29 8.53 9.32
CA VAL A 207 -9.76 8.54 9.27
C VAL A 207 -10.29 8.30 10.68
N LYS A 208 -11.10 9.22 11.18
CA LYS A 208 -11.72 9.12 12.50
C LYS A 208 -13.04 9.88 12.51
N ASP A 209 -14.09 9.28 13.09
CA ASP A 209 -15.40 9.91 13.28
C ASP A 209 -16.03 10.49 11.98
N GLY A 210 -15.77 9.85 10.84
CA GLY A 210 -16.27 10.28 9.52
C GLY A 210 -15.45 11.39 8.86
N GLU A 211 -14.38 11.85 9.49
CA GLU A 211 -13.44 12.84 8.95
C GLU A 211 -12.18 12.15 8.41
N ALA A 212 -11.58 12.75 7.38
CA ALA A 212 -10.37 12.25 6.74
C ALA A 212 -9.33 13.37 6.61
N GLU A 213 -8.15 13.15 7.19
CA GLU A 213 -7.08 14.14 7.29
C GLU A 213 -5.78 13.60 6.70
N LEU A 214 -5.14 14.38 5.84
CA LEU A 214 -3.83 14.03 5.30
C LEU A 214 -2.76 14.21 6.38
N ILE A 215 -2.20 13.10 6.87
CA ILE A 215 -1.13 13.12 7.90
C ILE A 215 0.26 12.94 7.28
N LYS A 216 0.32 12.45 6.04
CA LYS A 216 1.55 12.42 5.22
C LYS A 216 1.19 12.53 3.75
N ARG A 217 1.79 13.49 3.03
CA ARG A 217 1.65 13.59 1.57
C ARG A 217 2.31 12.41 0.87
N ALA A 218 1.81 12.06 -0.32
CA ALA A 218 2.53 11.15 -1.20
C ALA A 218 3.89 11.76 -1.58
N GLU A 219 4.87 10.89 -1.79
CA GLU A 219 6.13 11.29 -2.41
C GLU A 219 5.89 11.63 -3.89
N THR A 220 6.70 12.53 -4.41
CA THR A 220 6.81 12.80 -5.85
C THR A 220 8.04 12.10 -6.41
N VAL A 221 8.17 12.09 -7.74
CA VAL A 221 9.38 11.58 -8.40
C VAL A 221 10.61 12.39 -7.97
N GLU A 222 10.45 13.70 -7.73
CA GLU A 222 11.52 14.56 -7.23
C GLU A 222 11.98 14.16 -5.83
N ASP A 223 11.07 13.75 -4.93
CA ASP A 223 11.46 13.25 -3.60
C ASP A 223 12.33 11.99 -3.70
N VAL A 224 11.95 11.05 -4.58
CA VAL A 224 12.70 9.80 -4.82
C VAL A 224 14.14 10.08 -5.26
N PHE A 225 14.34 11.14 -6.06
CA PHE A 225 15.64 11.51 -6.58
C PHE A 225 16.32 12.66 -5.80
N ALA A 226 15.75 13.12 -4.68
CA ALA A 226 16.23 14.31 -3.97
C ALA A 226 17.67 14.18 -3.44
N THR A 227 18.12 12.96 -3.19
CA THR A 227 19.48 12.65 -2.71
C THR A 227 20.47 12.35 -3.84
N GLN A 228 20.00 12.31 -5.09
CA GLN A 228 20.84 12.02 -6.24
C GLN A 228 21.58 13.28 -6.70
N ILE A 229 22.90 13.19 -6.75
CA ILE A 229 23.76 14.25 -7.29
C ILE A 229 24.20 13.82 -8.68
N LEU A 230 23.79 14.57 -9.70
CA LEU A 230 24.29 14.37 -11.06
C LEU A 230 25.72 14.94 -11.14
N PRO A 231 26.75 14.11 -11.44
CA PRO A 231 28.11 14.60 -11.60
C PRO A 231 28.21 15.74 -12.63
N GLU A 232 29.01 16.78 -12.35
CA GLU A 232 29.13 17.96 -13.20
C GLU A 232 29.44 17.64 -14.67
N ARG A 233 30.26 16.61 -14.92
CA ARG A 233 30.60 16.17 -16.28
C ARG A 233 29.37 15.75 -17.09
N PHE A 234 28.35 15.16 -16.45
CA PHE A 234 27.10 14.77 -17.12
C PHE A 234 26.14 15.93 -17.29
N VAL A 235 26.15 16.92 -16.37
CA VAL A 235 25.43 18.18 -16.56
C VAL A 235 25.93 18.91 -17.80
N LYS A 236 27.26 19.02 -17.96
CA LYS A 236 27.90 19.64 -19.12
C LYS A 236 27.56 18.90 -20.41
N ALA A 237 27.68 17.55 -20.40
CA ALA A 237 27.33 16.72 -21.55
C ALA A 237 25.85 16.85 -21.96
N LYS A 238 24.92 16.88 -20.99
CA LYS A 238 23.49 17.10 -21.25
C LYS A 238 23.25 18.44 -21.96
N ALA A 239 23.83 19.52 -21.45
CA ALA A 239 23.68 20.85 -22.05
C ALA A 239 24.25 20.90 -23.48
N GLU A 240 25.32 20.17 -23.77
CA GLU A 240 25.87 20.05 -25.14
C GLU A 240 24.96 19.24 -26.06
N ILE A 241 24.38 18.13 -25.58
CA ILE A 241 23.43 17.31 -26.34
C ILE A 241 22.17 18.12 -26.64
N GLU A 242 21.60 18.81 -25.66
CA GLU A 242 20.41 19.65 -25.83
C GLU A 242 20.67 20.78 -26.85
N LYS A 243 21.85 21.41 -26.81
CA LYS A 243 22.26 22.39 -27.84
C LYS A 243 22.36 21.78 -29.24
N LYS A 244 22.86 20.55 -29.37
CA LYS A 244 22.96 19.83 -30.65
C LYS A 244 21.61 19.35 -31.18
N MET A 245 20.68 19.01 -30.28
CA MET A 245 19.33 18.55 -30.60
C MET A 245 18.33 19.71 -30.78
N ALA A 246 18.71 20.94 -30.41
CA ALA A 246 17.88 22.11 -30.63
C ALA A 246 17.55 22.25 -32.14
N PRO A 247 16.28 22.44 -32.52
CA PRO A 247 15.88 22.46 -33.91
C PRO A 247 16.60 23.60 -34.65
N VAL A 248 17.35 23.24 -35.71
CA VAL A 248 17.94 24.21 -36.62
C VAL A 248 16.81 25.00 -37.28
N LYS A 249 16.69 26.30 -36.95
CA LYS A 249 15.78 27.21 -37.67
C LYS A 249 16.21 27.26 -39.13
N LYS A 250 15.57 26.45 -39.99
CA LYS A 250 15.75 26.56 -41.44
C LYS A 250 15.26 27.96 -41.88
N PRO A 251 16.06 28.72 -42.65
CA PRO A 251 15.60 30.00 -43.17
C PRO A 251 14.39 29.74 -44.09
N VAL A 252 13.28 30.40 -43.80
CA VAL A 252 12.09 30.38 -44.66
C VAL A 252 12.49 30.99 -46.01
N ARG A 253 12.56 30.15 -47.04
CA ARG A 253 12.85 30.59 -48.41
C ARG A 253 11.69 31.48 -48.87
N LYS A 254 11.90 32.80 -48.97
CA LYS A 254 10.93 33.71 -49.60
C LYS A 254 10.78 33.30 -51.06
N VAL A 255 9.65 32.68 -51.40
CA VAL A 255 9.28 32.42 -52.79
C VAL A 255 8.70 33.71 -53.37
N THR A 256 9.49 34.43 -54.19
CA THR A 256 8.98 35.47 -55.07
C THR A 256 8.18 34.81 -56.19
N ALA A 257 6.86 35.00 -56.18
CA ALA A 257 5.98 34.57 -57.25
C ALA A 257 6.25 35.37 -58.53
N LYS A 258 6.80 34.72 -59.56
CA LYS A 258 6.75 35.24 -60.94
C LYS A 258 5.32 35.07 -61.45
N LYS A 259 4.65 36.19 -61.76
CA LYS A 259 3.42 36.21 -62.55
C LYS A 259 3.76 35.78 -63.98
N THR A 260 3.29 34.62 -64.40
CA THR A 260 3.14 34.28 -65.83
C THR A 260 1.66 34.33 -66.16
N ALA A 261 1.33 35.20 -67.12
CA ALA A 261 0.02 35.30 -67.73
C ALA A 261 -0.08 34.24 -68.84
N THR A 262 -1.13 33.42 -68.80
CA THR A 262 -1.60 32.68 -69.98
C THR A 262 -3.12 32.59 -69.96
N LYS A 263 -3.68 32.84 -71.15
CA LYS A 263 -5.09 33.05 -71.46
C LYS A 263 -5.92 31.77 -71.39
N SER A 264 -7.14 31.94 -70.89
CA SER A 264 -8.42 31.34 -71.27
C SER A 264 -8.44 30.08 -72.15
N ALA A 265 -9.06 29.02 -71.63
CA ALA A 265 -10.02 28.20 -72.37
C ALA A 265 -11.07 27.60 -71.42
N THR A 266 -12.32 27.82 -71.76
CA THR A 266 -13.56 27.47 -71.08
C THR A 266 -13.83 25.96 -71.12
N LYS A 267 -14.27 25.36 -70.01
CA LYS A 267 -15.40 24.40 -70.01
C LYS A 267 -15.93 24.11 -68.60
N THR A 268 -17.24 24.19 -68.52
CA THR A 268 -18.18 24.04 -67.41
C THR A 268 -18.30 22.60 -66.93
N ALA A 269 -18.31 22.37 -65.61
CA ALA A 269 -19.13 21.35 -64.97
C ALA A 269 -19.20 21.58 -63.44
N THR A 270 -20.36 22.03 -63.00
CA THR A 270 -20.79 22.21 -61.61
C THR A 270 -20.95 20.87 -60.89
N LYS A 271 -20.36 20.73 -59.69
CA LYS A 271 -20.97 19.99 -58.56
C LYS A 271 -20.38 20.44 -57.22
N LYS A 272 -21.28 20.93 -56.36
CA LYS A 272 -21.05 21.50 -55.03
C LYS A 272 -21.24 20.39 -53.98
N PRO A 273 -20.38 20.22 -52.96
CA PRO A 273 -20.77 19.52 -51.75
C PRO A 273 -21.29 20.52 -50.70
N ALA A 274 -22.43 20.18 -50.11
CA ALA A 274 -23.08 20.94 -49.05
C ALA A 274 -22.31 20.82 -47.73
N ALA A 275 -22.13 21.96 -47.06
CA ALA A 275 -21.65 22.04 -45.68
C ALA A 275 -22.75 21.61 -44.70
N LYS A 276 -22.43 20.72 -43.76
CA LYS A 276 -23.19 20.56 -42.51
C LYS A 276 -22.34 21.10 -41.35
N LYS A 277 -22.79 22.24 -40.81
CA LYS A 277 -22.44 22.71 -39.47
C LYS A 277 -23.25 21.89 -38.46
N ALA A 278 -22.62 21.40 -37.40
CA ALA A 278 -23.32 21.02 -36.16
C ALA A 278 -22.48 21.47 -34.95
N ALA A 279 -23.20 21.99 -33.96
CA ALA A 279 -22.75 22.89 -32.92
C ALA A 279 -22.08 22.20 -31.74
N ALA A 280 -21.15 22.93 -31.11
CA ALA A 280 -20.58 22.63 -29.80
C ALA A 280 -21.62 22.81 -28.68
N LYS A 281 -21.69 21.86 -27.74
CA LYS A 281 -22.33 22.04 -26.43
C LYS A 281 -21.26 21.88 -25.33
N LYS A 282 -21.16 22.91 -24.47
CA LYS A 282 -20.36 22.93 -23.23
C LYS A 282 -21.02 22.04 -22.15
N PRO A 283 -20.25 21.51 -21.18
CA PRO A 283 -20.80 20.67 -20.11
C PRO A 283 -21.40 21.53 -18.97
N VAL A 284 -22.48 21.03 -18.36
CA VAL A 284 -23.12 21.58 -17.17
C VAL A 284 -22.56 20.86 -15.94
N ALA A 285 -22.03 21.64 -14.99
CA ALA A 285 -21.59 21.18 -13.68
C ALA A 285 -22.80 20.71 -12.84
N ARG A 286 -22.69 19.53 -12.22
CA ARG A 286 -23.70 19.03 -11.27
C ARG A 286 -23.17 19.17 -9.84
N ARG A 287 -23.86 20.00 -9.08
CA ARG A 287 -23.65 20.30 -7.66
C ARG A 287 -24.16 19.12 -6.82
N VAL A 288 -23.36 18.68 -5.84
CA VAL A 288 -23.72 17.68 -4.83
C VAL A 288 -24.54 18.35 -3.72
N SER A 289 -25.62 17.71 -3.27
CA SER A 289 -26.37 18.06 -2.06
C SER A 289 -26.09 17.02 -0.96
N PRO A 290 -25.89 17.42 0.31
CA PRO A 290 -25.74 16.46 1.40
C PRO A 290 -27.11 15.92 1.82
N ARG A 291 -27.22 14.61 2.03
CA ARG A 291 -28.36 14.01 2.75
C ARG A 291 -27.95 13.67 4.18
N SER A 292 -28.93 13.93 5.04
CA SER A 292 -28.94 13.93 6.48
C SER A 292 -28.59 12.61 7.13
N SER A 293 -27.95 12.75 8.29
CA SER A 293 -28.01 11.86 9.44
C SER A 293 -29.43 11.34 9.70
N ASP A 294 -29.56 10.03 9.86
CA ASP A 294 -30.55 9.45 10.77
C ASP A 294 -29.97 8.20 11.44
N LYS A 295 -30.17 8.18 12.74
CA LYS A 295 -29.84 7.13 13.71
C LYS A 295 -30.61 5.85 13.39
N ILE A 296 -29.96 4.70 13.56
CA ILE A 296 -30.28 3.58 14.47
C ILE A 296 -29.06 2.64 14.47
#